data_AF-A0A1Y2D4E6-F1
#
_entry.id   AF-A0A1Y2D4E6-F1
#
_cell.length_a   1.000
_cell.length_b   1.000
_cell.length_c   1.000
_cell.angle_alpha   90.00
_cell.angle_beta   90.00
_cell.angle_gamma   90.00
#
_symmetry.space_group_name_H-M   'P 1'
#
loop_
_entity.id
_entity.type
_entity.pdbx_description
1 polymer ?
#
loop_
_entity_poly.entity_id
_entity_poly.type
_entity_poly.pdbx_seq_one_letter_code
_entity_poly.pdbx_strand_id
1 'polypeptide(L)'
;MPVPTIVIIGGSFAGKGVAEGLDKSLRTKANIILIEEREAFYYQVGGLRAAVEPNYAQHTWIPYSSLFQHNRNSRVIQARAETMTEKEPAPGGTSFISKDDYVNEMERIQRAVEKSESVVIVGGGDGKPYNLSPHKIATTSGQIIQSDVQFICTGSIRPNTTFLAKSLPETLDPRGFILVEPTGQLKDFPHMYAVGDVSTLDDAKLAYLATRFQSPVICTNIINAIAGKPASALYTKSTPGGLFIVTIGRFGGVVQTPIGTFGKWAARLSKSERMFLGTNWNEMHQKFLYKTPEHLRVDKKESGIECVAWWMIATVLAVLAAVGIYV
;
A
#
# COMPACT_ATOMS: atom_id res chain seq x y z
N MET A 1 27.52 -25.90 3.48
CA MET A 1 27.26 -24.80 2.51
C MET A 1 26.97 -23.55 3.31
N PRO A 2 27.41 -22.36 2.85
CA PRO A 2 27.06 -21.10 3.50
C PRO A 2 25.53 -20.93 3.53
N VAL A 3 25.02 -20.34 4.61
CA VAL A 3 23.59 -20.03 4.75
C VAL A 3 23.22 -18.98 3.70
N PRO A 4 22.29 -19.25 2.77
CA PRO A 4 21.93 -18.29 1.73
C PRO A 4 21.32 -17.03 2.33
N THR A 5 21.56 -15.90 1.67
CA THR A 5 20.96 -14.61 2.04
C THR A 5 19.95 -14.21 0.99
N ILE A 6 18.75 -13.84 1.43
CA ILE A 6 17.65 -13.39 0.60
C ILE A 6 17.46 -11.90 0.86
N VAL A 7 17.54 -11.09 -0.18
CA VAL A 7 17.32 -9.64 -0.09
C VAL A 7 15.95 -9.31 -0.66
N ILE A 8 15.14 -8.59 0.12
CA ILE A 8 13.81 -8.12 -0.27
C ILE A 8 13.87 -6.60 -0.32
N ILE A 9 13.46 -6.00 -1.44
CA ILE A 9 13.43 -4.53 -1.61
C ILE A 9 11.98 -4.07 -1.55
N GLY A 10 11.64 -3.28 -0.53
CA GLY A 10 10.31 -2.77 -0.24
C GLY A 10 9.55 -3.63 0.77
N GLY A 11 9.22 -3.05 1.92
CA GLY A 11 8.52 -3.66 3.05
C GLY A 11 7.03 -3.39 3.10
N SER A 12 6.40 -2.98 2.00
CA SER A 12 4.93 -2.85 1.91
C SER A 12 4.24 -4.24 1.89
N PHE A 13 2.95 -4.30 1.57
CA PHE A 13 2.12 -5.51 1.59
C PHE A 13 2.76 -6.75 0.93
N ALA A 14 3.35 -6.56 -0.25
CA ALA A 14 3.96 -7.63 -1.02
C ALA A 14 5.25 -8.16 -0.37
N GLY A 15 6.22 -7.28 -0.12
CA GLY A 15 7.52 -7.65 0.42
C GLY A 15 7.46 -8.08 1.88
N LYS A 16 6.60 -7.47 2.70
CA LYS A 16 6.26 -7.96 4.05
C LYS A 16 5.73 -9.40 3.99
N GLY A 17 4.75 -9.66 3.10
CA GLY A 17 4.17 -11.00 2.94
C GLY A 17 5.20 -12.05 2.52
N VAL A 18 6.16 -11.68 1.66
CA VAL A 18 7.29 -12.55 1.29
C VAL A 18 8.24 -12.75 2.48
N ALA A 19 8.60 -11.69 3.19
CA ALA A 19 9.50 -11.74 4.34
C ALA A 19 8.97 -12.67 5.45
N GLU A 20 7.70 -12.52 5.84
CA GLU A 20 7.05 -13.37 6.84
C GLU A 20 6.92 -14.82 6.38
N GLY A 21 6.53 -15.03 5.11
CA GLY A 21 6.38 -16.36 4.55
C GLY A 21 7.70 -17.13 4.49
N LEU A 22 8.79 -16.44 4.15
CA LEU A 22 10.14 -17.00 4.14
C LEU A 22 10.68 -17.22 5.55
N ASP A 23 10.52 -16.27 6.48
CA ASP A 23 10.98 -16.40 7.87
C ASP A 23 10.35 -17.62 8.55
N LYS A 24 9.04 -17.80 8.37
CA LYS A 24 8.29 -18.95 8.89
C LYS A 24 8.74 -20.28 8.27
N SER A 25 8.97 -20.30 6.96
CA SER A 25 9.25 -21.53 6.21
C SER A 25 10.71 -21.97 6.30
N LEU A 26 11.64 -21.04 6.14
CA LEU A 26 13.07 -21.30 6.13
C LEU A 26 13.67 -21.28 7.54
N ARG A 27 13.08 -20.52 8.47
CA ARG A 27 13.61 -20.34 9.83
C ARG A 27 15.08 -19.95 9.77
N THR A 28 15.97 -20.77 10.32
CA THR A 28 17.43 -20.54 10.34
C THR A 28 18.16 -21.01 9.09
N LYS A 29 17.45 -21.54 8.07
CA LYS A 29 18.07 -22.05 6.82
C LYS A 29 18.44 -20.96 5.82
N ALA A 30 18.00 -19.73 6.03
CA ALA A 30 18.39 -18.56 5.22
C ALA A 30 18.35 -17.30 6.08
N ASN A 31 19.21 -16.33 5.75
CA ASN A 31 19.14 -14.98 6.33
C ASN A 31 18.27 -14.11 5.43
N ILE A 32 17.37 -13.32 6.00
CA ILE A 32 16.49 -12.42 5.24
C ILE A 32 16.85 -10.97 5.57
N ILE A 33 17.18 -10.20 4.54
CA ILE A 33 17.44 -8.77 4.64
C ILE A 33 16.30 -8.04 3.93
N LEU A 34 15.51 -7.29 4.67
CA LEU A 34 14.47 -6.42 4.10
C LEU A 34 15.00 -4.98 4.03
N ILE A 35 15.09 -4.41 2.84
CA ILE A 35 15.45 -3.01 2.62
C ILE A 35 14.16 -2.21 2.45
N GLU A 36 13.94 -1.22 3.30
CA GLU A 36 12.74 -0.37 3.26
C GLU A 36 13.09 1.07 3.63
N GLU A 37 12.60 2.03 2.85
CA GLU A 37 12.87 3.46 3.05
C GLU A 37 12.07 4.03 4.22
N ARG A 38 10.97 3.42 4.62
CA ARG A 38 10.16 3.82 5.77
C ARG A 38 10.65 3.12 7.04
N GLU A 39 10.64 3.86 8.14
CA GLU A 39 10.96 3.34 9.47
C GLU A 39 10.03 2.18 9.90
N ALA A 40 8.77 2.21 9.44
CA ALA A 40 7.74 1.26 9.81
C ALA A 40 6.87 0.86 8.60
N PHE A 41 6.11 -0.22 8.73
CA PHE A 41 5.10 -0.59 7.75
C PHE A 41 3.97 0.44 7.75
N TYR A 42 3.90 1.20 6.66
CA TYR A 42 2.81 2.15 6.45
C TYR A 42 1.58 1.46 5.86
N TYR A 43 0.52 1.36 6.66
CA TYR A 43 -0.77 0.81 6.27
C TYR A 43 -1.58 1.83 5.45
N GLN A 44 -1.30 1.87 4.16
CA GLN A 44 -1.83 2.87 3.21
C GLN A 44 -3.35 2.91 3.10
N VAL A 45 -4.04 1.79 3.34
CA VAL A 45 -5.51 1.73 3.31
C VAL A 45 -6.12 2.63 4.38
N GLY A 46 -5.41 2.94 5.47
CA GLY A 46 -5.82 3.92 6.48
C GLY A 46 -5.44 5.37 6.17
N GLY A 47 -4.69 5.64 5.09
CA GLY A 47 -4.10 6.94 4.80
C GLY A 47 -5.11 8.07 4.60
N LEU A 48 -6.21 7.81 3.87
CA LEU A 48 -7.25 8.81 3.66
C LEU A 48 -7.95 9.20 4.97
N ARG A 49 -8.09 8.26 5.91
CA ARG A 49 -8.60 8.57 7.24
C ARG A 49 -7.60 9.37 8.06
N ALA A 50 -6.32 9.04 7.96
CA ALA A 50 -5.25 9.79 8.62
C ALA A 50 -5.20 11.27 8.18
N ALA A 51 -5.58 11.57 6.94
CA ALA A 51 -5.59 12.93 6.42
C ALA A 51 -6.72 13.82 6.98
N VAL A 52 -7.77 13.24 7.56
CA VAL A 52 -8.98 13.98 7.98
C VAL A 52 -9.40 13.71 9.42
N GLU A 53 -8.73 12.77 10.10
CA GLU A 53 -9.04 12.43 11.48
C GLU A 53 -7.86 12.71 12.41
N PRO A 54 -8.03 13.64 13.37
CA PRO A 54 -6.99 13.92 14.35
C PRO A 54 -6.61 12.68 15.14
N ASN A 55 -5.32 12.53 15.43
CA ASN A 55 -4.76 11.41 16.19
C ASN A 55 -5.07 10.03 15.57
N TYR A 56 -5.20 9.93 14.25
CA TYR A 56 -5.32 8.65 13.55
C TYR A 56 -4.02 8.21 12.86
N ALA A 57 -3.26 9.17 12.32
CA ALA A 57 -2.09 8.94 11.47
C ALA A 57 -1.06 7.99 12.09
N GLN A 58 -0.74 8.18 13.38
CA GLN A 58 0.25 7.40 14.10
C GLN A 58 -0.09 5.90 14.21
N HIS A 59 -1.37 5.53 14.03
CA HIS A 59 -1.82 4.14 14.08
C HIS A 59 -1.72 3.41 12.74
N THR A 60 -1.48 4.15 11.66
CA THR A 60 -1.19 3.57 10.34
C THR A 60 0.28 3.19 10.16
N TRP A 61 1.14 3.47 11.15
CA TRP A 61 2.56 3.13 11.16
C TRP A 61 2.83 1.99 12.13
N ILE A 62 3.14 0.81 11.57
CA ILE A 62 3.27 -0.44 12.34
C ILE A 62 4.73 -0.87 12.36
N PRO A 63 5.41 -0.93 13.52
CA PRO A 63 6.84 -1.22 13.58
C PRO A 63 7.23 -2.58 13.00
N TYR A 64 8.37 -2.62 12.30
CA TYR A 64 8.99 -3.86 11.82
C TYR A 64 9.74 -4.64 12.92
N SER A 65 9.80 -4.13 14.15
CA SER A 65 10.60 -4.70 15.25
C SER A 65 10.29 -6.16 15.59
N SER A 66 9.14 -6.65 15.16
CA SER A 66 8.70 -8.03 15.35
C SER A 66 8.38 -8.73 14.03
N LEU A 67 8.91 -8.26 12.89
CA LEU A 67 8.68 -8.89 11.60
C LEU A 67 9.32 -10.29 11.52
N PHE A 68 10.58 -10.42 11.96
CA PHE A 68 11.31 -11.69 11.93
C PHE A 68 11.24 -12.35 13.31
N GLN A 69 10.66 -13.54 13.37
CA GLN A 69 10.42 -14.29 14.60
C GLN A 69 11.35 -15.50 14.76
N HIS A 70 11.98 -15.96 13.68
CA HIS A 70 12.65 -17.26 13.66
C HIS A 70 14.18 -17.20 13.51
N ASN A 71 14.72 -16.17 12.84
CA ASN A 71 16.15 -16.04 12.62
C ASN A 71 16.67 -14.66 13.05
N ARG A 72 17.56 -14.63 14.05
CA ARG A 72 18.16 -13.39 14.58
C ARG A 72 19.12 -12.69 13.60
N ASN A 73 19.59 -13.40 12.58
CA ASN A 73 20.41 -12.82 11.51
C ASN A 73 19.56 -12.10 10.46
N SER A 74 18.23 -12.35 10.45
CA SER A 74 17.31 -11.61 9.58
C SER A 74 17.03 -10.24 10.17
N ARG A 75 17.02 -9.20 9.33
CA ARG A 75 16.89 -7.81 9.77
C ARG A 75 16.30 -6.91 8.72
N VAL A 76 15.73 -5.79 9.17
CA VAL A 76 15.34 -4.68 8.31
C VAL A 76 16.51 -3.69 8.25
N ILE A 77 16.81 -3.20 7.05
CA ILE A 77 17.72 -2.09 6.80
C ILE A 77 16.86 -0.90 6.36
N GLN A 78 16.83 0.15 7.17
CA GLN A 78 16.16 1.39 6.84
C GLN A 78 16.97 2.17 5.81
N ALA A 79 16.65 1.96 4.53
CA ALA A 79 17.32 2.61 3.41
C ALA A 79 16.46 2.54 2.15
N ARG A 80 16.66 3.50 1.24
CA ARG A 80 16.17 3.43 -0.13
C ARG A 80 17.19 2.66 -0.98
N ALA A 81 16.71 1.74 -1.81
CA ALA A 81 17.53 1.15 -2.86
C ALA A 81 17.76 2.17 -3.99
N GLU A 82 19.01 2.44 -4.36
CA GLU A 82 19.36 3.44 -5.38
C GLU A 82 19.81 2.82 -6.70
N THR A 83 20.58 1.73 -6.64
CA THR A 83 21.16 1.03 -7.80
C THR A 83 21.31 -0.46 -7.50
N MET A 84 21.43 -1.28 -8.53
CA MET A 84 21.68 -2.72 -8.43
C MET A 84 22.77 -3.13 -9.43
N THR A 85 23.99 -3.31 -8.94
CA THR A 85 25.20 -3.44 -9.77
C THR A 85 26.10 -4.56 -9.25
N GLU A 86 26.84 -5.21 -10.15
CA GLU A 86 27.92 -6.14 -9.78
C GLU A 86 29.15 -5.42 -9.21
N LYS A 87 29.39 -4.18 -9.64
CA LYS A 87 30.47 -3.32 -9.14
C LYS A 87 30.08 -2.67 -7.81
N GLU A 88 31.08 -2.37 -6.99
CA GLU A 88 30.89 -1.66 -5.73
C GLU A 88 30.15 -0.32 -5.96
N PRO A 89 28.99 -0.10 -5.33
CA PRO A 89 28.21 1.11 -5.55
C PRO A 89 28.88 2.31 -4.89
N ALA A 90 28.56 3.51 -5.39
CA ALA A 90 28.91 4.74 -4.68
C ALA A 90 28.27 4.76 -3.27
N PRO A 91 28.86 5.46 -2.30
CA PRO A 91 28.25 5.63 -0.98
C PRO A 91 26.84 6.22 -1.12
N GLY A 92 25.84 5.52 -0.59
CA GLY A 92 24.44 5.95 -0.62
C GLY A 92 24.11 7.00 0.44
N GLY A 93 22.93 7.63 0.31
CA GLY A 93 22.38 8.52 1.32
C GLY A 93 21.82 7.78 2.55
N THR A 94 21.69 8.50 3.67
CA THR A 94 21.15 7.97 4.95
C THR A 94 19.71 8.41 5.23
N SER A 95 19.04 9.08 4.29
CA SER A 95 17.68 9.57 4.48
C SER A 95 16.66 8.42 4.41
N PHE A 96 15.76 8.37 5.38
CA PHE A 96 14.61 7.48 5.44
C PHE A 96 13.37 8.28 5.84
N ILE A 97 12.17 7.74 5.63
CA ILE A 97 10.92 8.38 6.03
C ILE A 97 10.56 7.92 7.44
N SER A 98 10.64 8.82 8.41
CA SER A 98 10.28 8.51 9.79
C SER A 98 8.77 8.54 10.02
N LYS A 99 8.33 7.90 11.10
CA LYS A 99 6.94 8.00 11.56
C LYS A 99 6.53 9.45 11.82
N ASP A 100 7.41 10.24 12.42
CA ASP A 100 7.13 11.62 12.79
C ASP A 100 6.98 12.51 11.56
N ASP A 101 7.83 12.32 10.53
CA ASP A 101 7.69 13.05 9.25
C ASP A 101 6.32 12.83 8.64
N TYR A 102 5.83 11.58 8.65
CA TYR A 102 4.51 11.27 8.13
C TYR A 102 3.38 11.84 8.99
N VAL A 103 3.47 11.71 10.31
CA VAL A 103 2.44 12.25 11.21
C VAL A 103 2.34 13.77 11.04
N ASN A 104 3.48 14.46 11.01
CA ASN A 104 3.56 15.90 10.76
C ASN A 104 2.95 16.28 9.40
N GLU A 105 3.20 15.49 8.36
CA GLU A 105 2.62 15.75 7.04
C GLU A 105 1.10 15.51 7.02
N MET A 106 0.61 14.46 7.67
CA MET A 106 -0.83 14.20 7.79
C MET A 106 -1.54 15.29 8.58
N GLU A 107 -0.95 15.79 9.67
CA GLU A 107 -1.47 16.94 10.39
C GLU A 107 -1.44 18.23 9.55
N ARG A 108 -0.43 18.40 8.69
CA ARG A 108 -0.38 19.54 7.75
C ARG A 108 -1.52 19.46 6.74
N ILE A 109 -1.79 18.29 6.18
CA ILE A 109 -2.92 18.03 5.29
C ILE A 109 -4.24 18.31 6.03
N GLN A 110 -4.41 17.77 7.23
CA GLN A 110 -5.61 17.96 8.04
C GLN A 110 -5.88 19.45 8.30
N ARG A 111 -4.86 20.21 8.74
CA ARG A 111 -4.97 21.65 8.95
C ARG A 111 -5.32 22.42 7.68
N ALA A 112 -4.84 21.98 6.52
CA ALA A 112 -5.19 22.59 5.24
C ALA A 112 -6.66 22.32 4.88
N VAL A 113 -7.15 21.09 5.08
CA VAL A 113 -8.55 20.72 4.87
C VAL A 113 -9.48 21.48 5.82
N GLU A 114 -9.13 21.58 7.11
CA GLU A 114 -9.94 22.30 8.11
C GLU A 114 -10.07 23.80 7.81
N LYS A 115 -9.07 24.40 7.17
CA LYS A 115 -9.04 25.82 6.80
C LYS A 115 -9.61 26.12 5.41
N SER A 116 -9.87 25.09 4.60
CA SER A 116 -10.38 25.27 3.25
C SER A 116 -11.88 25.53 3.24
N GLU A 117 -12.32 26.45 2.38
CA GLU A 117 -13.75 26.62 2.07
C GLU A 117 -14.17 25.65 0.96
N SER A 118 -13.21 25.18 0.17
CA SER A 118 -13.44 24.34 -0.99
C SER A 118 -12.38 23.25 -1.16
N VAL A 119 -12.84 22.00 -1.28
CA VAL A 119 -12.00 20.83 -1.57
C VAL A 119 -12.48 20.17 -2.85
N VAL A 120 -11.57 19.91 -3.78
CA VAL A 120 -11.86 19.14 -4.99
C VAL A 120 -11.14 17.81 -4.95
N ILE A 121 -11.81 16.77 -5.44
CA ILE A 121 -11.20 15.45 -5.64
C ILE A 121 -11.13 15.21 -7.12
N VAL A 122 -9.91 15.02 -7.58
CA VAL A 122 -9.61 14.89 -8.99
C VAL A 122 -9.51 13.41 -9.32
N GLY A 123 -10.40 12.95 -10.21
CA GLY A 123 -10.34 11.65 -10.89
C GLY A 123 -9.59 11.73 -12.22
N GLY A 124 -8.37 12.28 -12.23
CA GLY A 124 -7.39 12.28 -13.34
C GLY A 124 -6.21 13.23 -13.06
N GLY A 125 -4.96 12.86 -13.35
CA GLY A 125 -3.81 13.76 -13.14
C GLY A 125 -2.48 13.07 -12.80
N ASP A 126 -1.37 13.73 -13.14
CA ASP A 126 0.01 13.33 -12.84
C ASP A 126 0.59 14.18 -11.70
N GLY A 127 1.41 13.59 -10.83
CA GLY A 127 2.23 14.33 -9.87
C GLY A 127 1.94 14.03 -8.39
N LYS A 128 2.07 15.07 -7.55
CA LYS A 128 1.86 14.95 -6.10
C LYS A 128 0.43 14.50 -5.79
N PRO A 129 0.21 13.67 -4.76
CA PRO A 129 -1.10 13.12 -4.43
C PRO A 129 -2.11 14.17 -3.95
N TYR A 130 -1.68 15.40 -3.69
CA TYR A 130 -2.53 16.51 -3.29
C TYR A 130 -1.88 17.87 -3.58
N ASN A 131 -2.73 18.89 -3.67
CA ASN A 131 -2.37 20.31 -3.64
C ASN A 131 -3.03 20.96 -2.43
N LEU A 132 -2.25 21.62 -1.56
CA LEU A 132 -2.74 22.29 -0.34
C LEU A 132 -2.77 23.83 -0.46
N SER A 133 -2.82 24.34 -1.68
CA SER A 133 -2.96 25.77 -1.96
C SER A 133 -4.04 25.96 -3.04
N PRO A 134 -4.54 27.18 -3.25
CA PRO A 134 -5.54 27.43 -4.29
C PRO A 134 -5.07 26.98 -5.68
N HIS A 135 -5.88 26.15 -6.33
CA HIS A 135 -5.63 25.63 -7.69
C HIS A 135 -6.92 25.67 -8.51
N LYS A 136 -6.77 25.67 -9.84
CA LYS A 136 -7.87 25.76 -10.80
C LYS A 136 -7.91 24.53 -11.68
N ILE A 137 -9.12 24.06 -12.00
CA ILE A 137 -9.38 23.03 -13.00
C ILE A 137 -10.23 23.66 -14.10
N ALA A 138 -9.81 23.51 -15.35
CA ALA A 138 -10.59 23.89 -16.51
C ALA A 138 -11.34 22.66 -17.05
N THR A 139 -12.61 22.83 -17.41
CA THR A 139 -13.42 21.81 -18.07
C THR A 139 -13.41 21.99 -19.58
N THR A 140 -13.82 20.96 -20.32
CA THR A 140 -14.01 21.05 -21.78
C THR A 140 -15.12 22.03 -22.19
N SER A 141 -16.04 22.35 -21.29
CA SER A 141 -17.04 23.40 -21.49
C SER A 141 -16.49 24.83 -21.29
N GLY A 142 -15.21 24.97 -20.90
CA GLY A 142 -14.57 26.25 -20.60
C GLY A 142 -14.85 26.77 -19.19
N GLN A 143 -15.57 26.02 -18.35
CA GLN A 143 -15.78 26.38 -16.96
C GLN A 143 -14.48 26.21 -16.16
N ILE A 144 -14.21 27.16 -15.27
CA ILE A 144 -13.06 27.10 -14.36
C ILE A 144 -13.59 26.90 -12.94
N ILE A 145 -13.13 25.83 -12.29
CA ILE A 145 -13.42 25.51 -10.90
C ILE A 145 -12.17 25.77 -10.09
N GLN A 146 -12.23 26.72 -9.16
CA GLN A 146 -11.15 26.98 -8.19
C GLN A 146 -11.43 26.21 -6.90
N SER A 147 -10.39 25.67 -6.27
CA SER A 147 -10.47 25.09 -4.95
C SER A 147 -9.22 25.34 -4.11
N ASP A 148 -9.37 25.40 -2.79
CA ASP A 148 -8.26 25.66 -1.85
C ASP A 148 -7.38 24.43 -1.64
N VAL A 149 -8.00 23.25 -1.72
CA VAL A 149 -7.34 21.94 -1.61
C VAL A 149 -7.78 21.05 -2.77
N GLN A 150 -6.86 20.24 -3.27
CA GLN A 150 -7.14 19.19 -4.25
C GLN A 150 -6.52 17.86 -3.79
N PHE A 151 -7.30 16.77 -3.82
CA PHE A 151 -6.77 15.41 -3.69
C PHE A 151 -6.76 14.72 -5.05
N ILE A 152 -5.61 14.19 -5.44
CA ILE A 152 -5.40 13.52 -6.74
C ILE A 152 -5.51 12.01 -6.50
N CYS A 153 -6.64 11.40 -6.85
CA CYS A 153 -6.96 10.00 -6.54
C CYS A 153 -6.72 9.03 -7.70
N THR A 154 -5.84 9.35 -8.62
CA THR A 154 -5.98 9.00 -10.05
C THR A 154 -5.15 7.80 -10.47
N GLY A 155 -4.24 7.37 -9.59
CA GLY A 155 -3.47 6.17 -9.81
C GLY A 155 -2.66 6.24 -11.11
N SER A 156 -1.89 7.30 -11.34
CA SER A 156 -0.72 7.16 -12.23
C SER A 156 0.21 6.13 -11.57
N ILE A 157 -0.02 4.85 -11.86
CA ILE A 157 0.76 3.72 -11.35
C ILE A 157 2.11 3.77 -12.06
N ARG A 158 2.96 4.70 -11.64
CA ARG A 158 4.39 4.63 -11.91
C ARG A 158 4.97 3.68 -10.87
N PRO A 159 5.37 2.46 -11.26
CA PRO A 159 5.97 1.53 -10.33
C PRO A 159 7.27 2.14 -9.77
N ASN A 160 7.58 1.83 -8.50
CA ASN A 160 8.80 2.32 -7.85
C ASN A 160 10.02 1.49 -8.31
N THR A 161 10.38 1.63 -9.58
CA THR A 161 11.42 0.85 -10.27
C THR A 161 12.57 1.72 -10.73
N THR A 162 12.68 2.96 -10.25
CA THR A 162 13.74 3.91 -10.65
C THR A 162 15.16 3.36 -10.45
N PHE A 163 15.41 2.58 -9.39
CA PHE A 163 16.69 1.93 -9.16
C PHE A 163 17.01 0.84 -10.19
N LEU A 164 16.00 0.09 -10.65
CA LEU A 164 16.11 -0.88 -11.73
C LEU A 164 16.27 -0.20 -13.08
N ALA A 165 15.52 0.87 -13.35
CA ALA A 165 15.64 1.61 -14.60
C ALA A 165 17.06 2.15 -14.84
N LYS A 166 17.79 2.48 -13.77
CA LYS A 166 19.21 2.87 -13.84
C LYS A 166 20.17 1.70 -14.07
N SER A 167 19.79 0.49 -13.67
CA SER A 167 20.74 -0.63 -13.55
C SER A 167 20.47 -1.79 -14.51
N LEU A 168 19.20 -2.17 -14.67
CA LEU A 168 18.70 -3.23 -15.55
C LEU A 168 17.43 -2.75 -16.30
N PRO A 169 17.52 -1.70 -17.14
CA PRO A 169 16.36 -1.16 -17.85
C PRO A 169 15.63 -2.18 -18.73
N GLU A 170 16.33 -3.20 -19.24
CA GLU A 170 15.78 -4.29 -20.04
C GLU A 170 14.78 -5.18 -19.29
N THR A 171 14.79 -5.14 -17.96
CA THR A 171 13.84 -5.88 -17.11
C THR A 171 12.48 -5.18 -17.00
N LEU A 172 12.33 -3.99 -17.58
CA LEU A 172 11.13 -3.16 -17.44
C LEU A 172 10.34 -3.10 -18.75
N ASP A 173 9.01 -3.09 -18.64
CA ASP A 173 8.12 -2.75 -19.75
C ASP A 173 8.14 -1.23 -20.04
N PRO A 174 7.56 -0.75 -21.16
CA PRO A 174 7.53 0.67 -21.49
C PRO A 174 6.81 1.57 -20.47
N ARG A 175 6.03 1.00 -19.55
CA ARG A 175 5.33 1.70 -18.46
C ARG A 175 6.15 1.68 -17.16
N GLY A 176 7.29 0.98 -17.13
CA GLY A 176 8.21 0.85 -16.02
C GLY A 176 8.00 -0.36 -15.12
N PHE A 177 7.05 -1.27 -15.42
CA PHE A 177 6.79 -2.46 -14.59
C PHE A 177 7.83 -3.55 -14.85
N ILE A 178 8.20 -4.29 -13.81
CA ILE A 178 9.15 -5.39 -13.90
C ILE A 178 8.50 -6.58 -14.61
N LEU A 179 9.09 -6.97 -15.74
CA LEU A 179 8.69 -8.11 -16.55
C LEU A 179 8.99 -9.42 -15.82
N VAL A 180 7.95 -10.22 -15.59
CA VAL A 180 8.05 -11.49 -14.88
C VAL A 180 7.21 -12.58 -15.51
N GLU A 181 7.73 -13.80 -15.39
CA GLU A 181 7.02 -15.03 -15.69
C GLU A 181 5.92 -15.30 -14.64
N PRO A 182 4.97 -16.23 -14.90
CA PRO A 182 3.97 -16.62 -13.90
C PRO A 182 4.56 -17.19 -12.60
N THR A 183 5.80 -17.67 -12.62
CA THR A 183 6.55 -18.06 -11.40
C THR A 183 6.98 -16.87 -10.54
N GLY A 184 6.82 -15.64 -11.06
CA GLY A 184 7.28 -14.39 -10.48
C GLY A 184 8.75 -14.08 -10.71
N GLN A 185 9.46 -14.96 -11.43
CA GLN A 185 10.87 -14.77 -11.78
C GLN A 185 11.01 -13.77 -12.93
N LEU A 186 12.11 -13.01 -12.91
CA LEU A 186 12.54 -12.24 -14.08
C LEU A 186 13.11 -13.22 -15.12
N LYS A 187 12.76 -13.03 -16.40
CA LYS A 187 13.09 -13.96 -17.48
C LYS A 187 14.59 -14.26 -17.62
N ASP A 188 15.41 -13.22 -17.59
CA ASP A 188 16.87 -13.33 -17.75
C ASP A 188 17.63 -13.45 -16.42
N PHE A 189 16.91 -13.35 -15.29
CA PHE A 189 17.46 -13.38 -13.94
C PHE A 189 16.67 -14.36 -13.07
N PRO A 190 16.88 -15.68 -13.21
CA PRO A 190 16.05 -16.70 -12.53
C PRO A 190 16.21 -16.71 -10.99
N HIS A 191 17.18 -15.99 -10.46
CA HIS A 191 17.38 -15.80 -9.01
C HIS A 191 16.69 -14.52 -8.48
N MET A 192 16.11 -13.71 -9.37
CA MET A 192 15.37 -12.50 -9.04
C MET A 192 13.87 -12.70 -9.23
N TYR A 193 13.10 -12.02 -8.38
CA TYR A 193 11.64 -12.11 -8.35
C TYR A 193 11.04 -10.71 -8.20
N ALA A 194 9.87 -10.49 -8.79
CA ALA A 194 9.09 -9.26 -8.56
C ALA A 194 7.63 -9.56 -8.19
N VAL A 195 7.11 -8.77 -7.25
CA VAL A 195 5.81 -9.02 -6.61
C VAL A 195 5.09 -7.71 -6.31
N GLY A 196 3.76 -7.73 -6.31
CA GLY A 196 2.92 -6.57 -6.04
C GLY A 196 2.91 -5.58 -7.19
N ASP A 197 2.67 -4.31 -6.87
CA ASP A 197 2.33 -3.30 -7.86
C ASP A 197 3.46 -2.99 -8.84
N VAL A 198 4.70 -3.36 -8.52
CA VAL A 198 5.87 -3.15 -9.39
C VAL A 198 5.99 -4.17 -10.51
N SER A 199 5.33 -5.32 -10.43
CA SER A 199 5.51 -6.42 -11.39
C SER A 199 4.37 -6.55 -12.38
N THR A 200 4.61 -7.23 -13.50
CA THR A 200 3.58 -7.60 -14.48
C THR A 200 2.77 -8.85 -14.12
N LEU A 201 2.89 -9.39 -12.90
CA LEU A 201 2.19 -10.62 -12.47
C LEU A 201 0.67 -10.51 -12.60
N ASP A 202 0.11 -9.36 -12.24
CA ASP A 202 -1.32 -9.08 -12.35
C ASP A 202 -1.55 -7.67 -12.87
N ASP A 203 -2.70 -7.47 -13.52
CA ASP A 203 -3.14 -6.16 -14.00
C ASP A 203 -3.76 -5.36 -12.85
N ALA A 204 -4.41 -6.04 -11.90
CA ALA A 204 -4.98 -5.44 -10.70
C ALA A 204 -3.90 -5.20 -9.63
N LYS A 205 -3.68 -3.92 -9.32
CA LYS A 205 -2.68 -3.46 -8.34
C LYS A 205 -3.28 -3.36 -6.94
N LEU A 206 -3.49 -4.53 -6.33
CA LEU A 206 -4.21 -4.68 -5.07
C LEU A 206 -3.33 -5.34 -4.00
N ALA A 207 -3.21 -4.69 -2.84
CA ALA A 207 -2.55 -5.25 -1.66
C ALA A 207 -3.06 -6.65 -1.28
N TYR A 208 -4.37 -6.89 -1.43
CA TYR A 208 -4.98 -8.20 -1.18
C TYR A 208 -4.39 -9.28 -2.10
N LEU A 209 -4.27 -9.01 -3.40
CA LEU A 209 -3.69 -9.94 -4.37
C LEU A 209 -2.21 -10.19 -4.09
N ALA A 210 -1.47 -9.10 -3.84
CA ALA A 210 -0.05 -9.17 -3.53
C ALA A 210 0.23 -10.08 -2.32
N THR A 211 -0.42 -9.83 -1.18
CA THR A 211 -0.15 -10.58 0.06
C THR A 211 -0.75 -11.98 0.06
N ARG A 212 -1.97 -12.17 -0.47
CA ARG A 212 -2.69 -13.46 -0.33
C ARG A 212 -2.43 -14.45 -1.45
N PHE A 213 -2.06 -13.99 -2.65
CA PHE A 213 -1.92 -14.86 -3.82
C PHE A 213 -0.53 -14.80 -4.45
N GLN A 214 0.07 -13.61 -4.56
CA GLN A 214 1.38 -13.48 -5.19
C GLN A 214 2.52 -13.88 -4.23
N SER A 215 2.56 -13.33 -3.01
CA SER A 215 3.63 -13.63 -2.03
C SER A 215 3.82 -15.13 -1.77
N PRO A 216 2.76 -15.97 -1.62
CA PRO A 216 2.93 -17.42 -1.48
C PRO A 216 3.63 -18.08 -2.68
N VAL A 217 3.31 -17.68 -3.92
CA VAL A 217 3.98 -18.18 -5.13
C VAL A 217 5.47 -17.88 -5.09
N ILE A 218 5.82 -16.63 -4.78
CA ILE A 218 7.22 -16.19 -4.66
C ILE A 218 7.95 -16.97 -3.57
N CYS A 219 7.35 -17.11 -2.38
CA CYS A 219 7.91 -17.87 -1.28
C CYS A 219 8.21 -19.32 -1.68
N THR A 220 7.24 -20.00 -2.29
CA THR A 220 7.42 -21.39 -2.73
C THR A 220 8.56 -21.52 -3.74
N ASN A 221 8.65 -20.63 -4.72
CA ASN A 221 9.68 -20.70 -5.75
C ASN A 221 11.08 -20.35 -5.20
N ILE A 222 11.20 -19.39 -4.27
CA ILE A 222 12.46 -19.12 -3.56
C ILE A 222 12.90 -20.33 -2.72
N ILE A 223 11.96 -20.96 -1.99
CA ILE A 223 12.25 -22.17 -1.19
C ILE A 223 12.72 -23.31 -2.10
N ASN A 224 12.08 -23.50 -3.26
CA ASN A 224 12.49 -24.49 -4.25
C ASN A 224 13.89 -24.20 -4.78
N ALA A 225 14.18 -22.95 -5.16
CA ALA A 225 15.48 -22.54 -5.66
C ALA A 225 16.60 -22.83 -4.63
N ILE A 226 16.38 -22.51 -3.35
CA ILE A 226 17.32 -22.83 -2.25
C ILE A 226 17.51 -24.34 -2.10
N ALA A 227 16.47 -25.13 -2.34
CA ALA A 227 16.52 -26.59 -2.30
C ALA A 227 17.07 -27.23 -3.60
N GLY A 228 17.48 -26.45 -4.60
CA GLY A 228 17.92 -26.95 -5.90
C GLY A 228 16.80 -27.58 -6.74
N LYS A 229 15.55 -27.20 -6.48
CA LYS A 229 14.35 -27.69 -7.19
C LYS A 229 13.88 -26.67 -8.22
N PRO A 230 13.26 -27.11 -9.33
CA PRO A 230 12.66 -26.19 -10.30
C PRO A 230 11.51 -25.38 -9.66
N ALA A 231 11.25 -24.19 -10.21
CA ALA A 231 10.07 -23.41 -9.87
C ALA A 231 8.82 -24.22 -10.22
N SER A 232 7.86 -24.29 -9.29
CA SER A 232 6.67 -25.13 -9.42
C SER A 232 5.37 -24.40 -9.10
N ALA A 233 5.44 -23.27 -8.39
CA ALA A 233 4.27 -22.45 -8.13
C ALA A 233 4.09 -21.45 -9.28
N LEU A 234 2.87 -21.38 -9.80
CA LEU A 234 2.48 -20.44 -10.85
C LEU A 234 1.40 -19.52 -10.30
N TYR A 235 1.56 -18.23 -10.57
CA TYR A 235 0.52 -17.25 -10.36
C TYR A 235 -0.45 -17.26 -11.54
N THR A 236 -1.71 -17.53 -11.26
CA THR A 236 -2.80 -17.33 -12.21
C THR A 236 -3.45 -16.00 -11.89
N LYS A 237 -3.53 -15.11 -12.90
CA LYS A 237 -4.19 -13.81 -12.75
C LYS A 237 -5.55 -13.99 -12.10
N SER A 238 -5.74 -13.30 -10.99
CA SER A 238 -6.95 -13.44 -10.20
C SER A 238 -7.98 -12.45 -10.72
N THR A 239 -9.12 -12.94 -11.21
CA THR A 239 -10.30 -12.08 -11.30
C THR A 239 -10.66 -11.70 -9.87
N PRO A 240 -10.71 -10.40 -9.49
CA PRO A 240 -11.12 -10.01 -8.16
C PRO A 240 -12.44 -10.71 -7.83
N GLY A 241 -12.42 -11.61 -6.84
CA GLY A 241 -13.46 -12.61 -6.60
C GLY A 241 -14.74 -12.03 -6.01
N GLY A 242 -15.26 -10.94 -6.59
CA GLY A 242 -16.49 -10.26 -6.20
C GLY A 242 -16.45 -9.59 -4.83
N LEU A 243 -15.34 -9.65 -4.07
CA LEU A 243 -15.22 -9.03 -2.75
C LEU A 243 -14.64 -7.63 -2.84
N PHE A 244 -15.49 -6.61 -2.64
CA PHE A 244 -15.08 -5.22 -2.55
C PHE A 244 -15.70 -4.56 -1.33
N ILE A 245 -14.91 -3.80 -0.57
CA ILE A 245 -15.40 -3.06 0.59
C ILE A 245 -15.06 -1.58 0.44
N VAL A 246 -16.10 -0.82 0.14
CA VAL A 246 -16.10 0.63 -0.06
C VAL A 246 -16.59 1.27 1.22
N THR A 247 -15.78 2.10 1.86
CA THR A 247 -16.19 2.81 3.07
C THR A 247 -16.87 4.11 2.70
N ILE A 248 -17.84 4.56 3.51
CA ILE A 248 -18.39 5.92 3.45
C ILE A 248 -18.33 6.46 4.87
N GLY A 249 -17.30 7.24 5.18
CA GLY A 249 -16.98 7.62 6.55
C GLY A 249 -16.68 6.42 7.47
N ARG A 250 -16.81 6.64 8.79
CA ARG A 250 -16.48 5.64 9.82
C ARG A 250 -17.51 4.52 9.97
N PHE A 251 -18.78 4.80 9.75
CA PHE A 251 -19.88 3.85 10.02
C PHE A 251 -20.72 3.48 8.80
N GLY A 252 -20.39 4.02 7.63
CA GLY A 252 -21.06 3.74 6.37
C GLY A 252 -20.19 2.94 5.40
N GLY A 253 -20.81 2.50 4.31
CA GLY A 253 -20.14 1.80 3.23
C GLY A 253 -20.98 0.70 2.61
N VAL A 254 -20.37 0.05 1.62
CA VAL A 254 -20.94 -1.07 0.86
C VAL A 254 -19.91 -2.19 0.80
N VAL A 255 -20.37 -3.42 1.03
CA VAL A 255 -19.60 -4.65 0.86
C VAL A 255 -20.22 -5.43 -0.28
N GLN A 256 -19.52 -5.57 -1.40
CA GLN A 256 -19.88 -6.52 -2.44
C GLN A 256 -19.20 -7.85 -2.15
N THR A 257 -19.90 -8.96 -2.38
CA THR A 257 -19.39 -10.33 -2.32
C THR A 257 -19.95 -11.14 -3.49
N PRO A 258 -19.45 -12.36 -3.77
CA PRO A 258 -20.07 -13.25 -4.76
C PRO A 258 -21.54 -13.58 -4.52
N ILE A 259 -22.02 -13.48 -3.27
CA ILE A 259 -23.39 -13.85 -2.89
C ILE A 259 -24.33 -12.64 -2.78
N GLY A 260 -23.83 -11.43 -3.05
CA GLY A 260 -24.63 -10.21 -3.01
C GLY A 260 -23.91 -9.02 -2.37
N THR A 261 -24.65 -7.92 -2.30
CA THR A 261 -24.18 -6.62 -1.82
C THR A 261 -24.83 -6.27 -0.49
N PHE A 262 -24.01 -5.95 0.49
CA PHE A 262 -24.42 -5.65 1.87
C PHE A 262 -24.13 -4.19 2.22
N GLY A 263 -25.04 -3.57 2.97
CA GLY A 263 -24.97 -2.16 3.31
C GLY A 263 -24.09 -1.82 4.52
N LYS A 264 -24.35 -0.64 5.09
CA LYS A 264 -23.53 0.03 6.12
C LYS A 264 -23.08 -0.86 7.29
N TRP A 265 -23.93 -1.75 7.78
CA TRP A 265 -23.61 -2.60 8.94
C TRP A 265 -22.47 -3.58 8.64
N ALA A 266 -22.52 -4.23 7.47
CA ALA A 266 -21.47 -5.14 7.03
C ALA A 266 -20.16 -4.38 6.76
N ALA A 267 -20.25 -3.21 6.13
CA ALA A 267 -19.08 -2.35 5.89
C ALA A 267 -18.43 -1.90 7.20
N ARG A 268 -19.22 -1.43 8.17
CA ARG A 268 -18.76 -1.00 9.49
C ARG A 268 -17.98 -2.08 10.23
N LEU A 269 -18.57 -3.27 10.36
CA LEU A 269 -17.97 -4.37 11.12
C LEU A 269 -16.72 -4.93 10.44
N SER A 270 -16.68 -4.94 9.11
CA SER A 270 -15.54 -5.48 8.35
C SER A 270 -14.38 -4.47 8.27
N LYS A 271 -14.64 -3.26 7.76
CA LYS A 271 -13.61 -2.28 7.39
C LYS A 271 -13.86 -0.89 7.94
N SER A 272 -15.05 -0.30 7.76
CA SER A 272 -15.24 1.14 7.93
C SER A 272 -14.90 1.63 9.32
N GLU A 273 -15.13 0.86 10.40
CA GLU A 273 -14.87 1.39 11.74
C GLU A 273 -13.36 1.50 12.04
N ARG A 274 -12.57 0.50 11.63
CA ARG A 274 -11.17 0.33 12.06
C ARG A 274 -10.15 0.22 10.93
N MET A 275 -10.59 0.27 9.67
CA MET A 275 -9.79 0.09 8.46
C MET A 275 -8.87 -1.15 8.51
N PHE A 276 -9.32 -2.27 9.09
CA PHE A 276 -8.47 -3.45 9.31
C PHE A 276 -7.14 -3.21 10.07
N LEU A 277 -7.00 -2.09 10.80
CA LEU A 277 -5.77 -1.80 11.52
C LEU A 277 -5.43 -2.91 12.52
N GLY A 278 -6.41 -3.35 13.31
CA GLY A 278 -6.18 -4.43 14.29
C GLY A 278 -5.63 -5.71 13.66
N THR A 279 -6.17 -6.12 12.51
CA THR A 279 -5.67 -7.28 11.76
C THR A 279 -4.22 -7.08 11.33
N ASN A 280 -3.88 -5.91 10.77
CA ASN A 280 -2.53 -5.65 10.27
C ASN A 280 -1.50 -5.49 11.39
N TRP A 281 -1.88 -4.90 12.53
CA TRP A 281 -1.05 -4.85 13.74
C TRP A 281 -0.76 -6.24 14.27
N ASN A 282 -1.80 -7.09 14.37
CA ASN A 282 -1.64 -8.48 14.81
C ASN A 282 -0.77 -9.29 13.85
N GLU A 283 -0.93 -9.12 12.53
CA GLU A 283 -0.08 -9.78 11.54
C GLU A 283 1.39 -9.37 11.68
N MET A 284 1.67 -8.11 12.03
CA MET A 284 3.03 -7.62 12.31
C MET A 284 3.56 -8.01 13.69
N HIS A 285 2.84 -8.87 14.43
CA HIS A 285 3.16 -9.27 15.79
C HIS A 285 3.23 -8.10 16.79
N GLN A 286 2.48 -7.03 16.52
CA GLN A 286 2.40 -5.84 17.35
C GLN A 286 1.07 -5.76 18.11
N LYS A 287 1.09 -5.13 19.29
CA LYS A 287 -0.13 -4.90 20.07
C LYS A 287 -0.91 -3.71 19.53
N PHE A 288 -2.13 -3.94 19.05
CA PHE A 288 -3.02 -2.86 18.61
C PHE A 288 -3.64 -2.11 19.78
N LEU A 289 -3.43 -0.79 19.87
CA LEU A 289 -3.86 0.03 21.00
C LEU A 289 -4.89 1.12 20.64
N TYR A 290 -5.22 1.30 19.36
CA TYR A 290 -6.17 2.34 18.97
C TYR A 290 -7.60 1.98 19.37
N LYS A 291 -8.26 2.95 20.01
CA LYS A 291 -9.70 2.93 20.28
C LYS A 291 -10.33 4.14 19.62
N THR A 292 -11.45 3.95 18.93
CA THR A 292 -12.22 5.04 18.35
C THR A 292 -12.59 6.05 19.45
N PRO A 293 -12.24 7.35 19.32
CA PRO A 293 -12.64 8.39 20.26
C PRO A 293 -14.16 8.44 20.48
N GLU A 294 -14.59 8.73 21.71
CA GLU A 294 -16.00 8.67 22.10
C GLU A 294 -16.87 9.69 21.35
N HIS A 295 -16.36 10.91 21.13
CA HIS A 295 -17.04 11.94 20.32
C HIS A 295 -17.26 11.51 18.86
N LEU A 296 -16.51 10.52 18.37
CA LEU A 296 -16.68 9.94 17.03
C LEU A 296 -17.58 8.70 17.03
N ARG A 297 -18.09 8.23 18.18
CA ARG A 297 -18.98 7.04 18.30
C ARG A 297 -20.47 7.36 18.24
N VAL A 298 -20.85 8.63 18.24
CA VAL A 298 -22.25 9.04 18.18
C VAL A 298 -22.77 8.81 16.77
N ASP A 299 -23.70 7.87 16.62
CA ASP A 299 -24.55 7.76 15.43
C ASP A 299 -25.32 9.08 15.34
N LYS A 300 -24.87 10.02 14.50
CA LYS A 300 -25.55 11.30 14.27
C LYS A 300 -26.90 11.03 13.60
N LYS A 301 -27.91 10.68 14.41
CA LYS A 301 -29.32 10.78 14.05
C LYS A 301 -29.82 12.23 14.11
N GLU A 302 -29.07 13.16 14.72
CA GLU A 302 -29.54 14.52 15.01
C GLU A 302 -28.44 15.59 14.93
N SER A 303 -27.74 15.73 13.80
CA SER A 303 -27.09 17.01 13.54
C SER A 303 -27.34 17.42 12.11
N GLY A 304 -28.01 18.56 11.94
CA GLY A 304 -28.37 19.19 10.69
C GLY A 304 -27.29 19.04 9.62
N ILE A 305 -27.79 18.70 8.45
CA ILE A 305 -27.14 18.77 7.14
C ILE A 305 -26.36 20.08 7.07
N GLU A 306 -25.02 20.03 7.06
CA GLU A 306 -24.11 20.96 6.34
C GLU A 306 -22.66 20.42 6.34
N CYS A 307 -22.20 19.76 7.40
CA CYS A 307 -20.81 19.24 7.44
C CYS A 307 -20.64 17.82 6.84
N VAL A 308 -21.72 17.02 6.76
CA VAL A 308 -21.67 15.60 6.36
C VAL A 308 -21.59 15.40 4.83
N ALA A 309 -22.06 16.36 4.04
CA ALA A 309 -22.01 16.29 2.57
C ALA A 309 -20.55 16.25 2.05
N TRP A 310 -19.65 17.00 2.69
CA TRP A 310 -18.23 17.04 2.35
C TRP A 310 -17.48 15.75 2.72
N TRP A 311 -17.88 15.08 3.80
CA TRP A 311 -17.29 13.79 4.21
C TRP A 311 -17.70 12.60 3.32
N MET A 312 -18.92 12.65 2.77
CA MET A 312 -19.46 11.59 1.91
C MET A 312 -18.86 11.61 0.50
N ILE A 313 -18.70 12.80 -0.09
CA ILE A 313 -18.11 12.96 -1.42
C ILE A 313 -16.64 12.52 -1.41
N ALA A 314 -15.91 12.80 -0.31
CA ALA A 314 -14.50 12.45 -0.21
C ALA A 314 -14.19 10.96 -0.14
N THR A 315 -15.07 10.20 0.49
CA THR A 315 -14.86 8.75 0.61
C THR A 315 -15.38 7.99 -0.62
N VAL A 316 -16.46 8.46 -1.26
CA VAL A 316 -17.05 7.82 -2.44
C VAL A 316 -16.15 7.98 -3.67
N LEU A 317 -15.58 9.17 -3.90
CA LEU A 317 -14.73 9.42 -5.06
C LEU A 317 -13.34 8.74 -4.94
N ALA A 318 -12.78 8.67 -3.73
CA ALA A 318 -11.52 7.97 -3.51
C ALA A 318 -11.61 6.45 -3.73
N VAL A 319 -12.81 5.88 -3.63
CA VAL A 319 -13.03 4.45 -3.88
C VAL A 319 -13.38 4.16 -5.34
N LEU A 320 -14.11 5.04 -6.03
CA LEU A 320 -14.31 4.89 -7.48
C LEU A 320 -12.99 4.97 -8.25
N ALA A 321 -12.06 5.83 -7.80
CA ALA A 321 -10.75 5.95 -8.41
C ALA A 321 -9.78 4.79 -8.07
N ALA A 322 -10.03 4.05 -6.99
CA ALA A 322 -9.25 2.85 -6.62
C ALA A 322 -9.74 1.55 -7.30
N VAL A 323 -10.94 1.53 -7.90
CA VAL A 323 -11.55 0.30 -8.45
C VAL A 323 -11.68 0.33 -9.98
N GLY A 324 -11.32 1.42 -10.66
CA GLY A 324 -11.34 1.45 -12.13
C GLY A 324 -12.72 1.15 -12.73
N ILE A 325 -13.80 1.48 -12.02
CA ILE A 325 -15.15 1.37 -12.54
C ILE A 325 -15.41 2.64 -13.36
N TYR A 326 -15.17 2.55 -14.66
CA TYR A 326 -15.71 3.48 -15.63
C TYR A 326 -17.23 3.31 -15.67
N VAL A 327 -17.96 4.41 -15.47
CA VAL A 327 -19.30 4.62 -16.06
C VAL A 327 -19.16 5.81 -16.98
#